data_AF-A0A815YJY8-F1
#
_entry.id   AF-A0A815YJY8-F1
#
_cell.length_a   1.000
_cell.length_b   1.000
_cell.length_c   1.000
_cell.angle_alpha   90.00
_cell.angle_beta   90.00
_cell.angle_gamma   90.00
#
_symmetry.space_group_name_H-M   'P 1'
#
loop_
_entity.id
_entity.type
_entity.pdbx_description
1 polymer ?
#
loop_
_entity_poly.entity_id
_entity_poly.type
_entity_poly.pdbx_seq_one_letter_code
_entity_poly.pdbx_strand_id
1 'polypeptide(L)'
;MGERKGQNKYYPPDFDWRKHSSLNAYQGVHALRERARKLDRGILIIRFEMPYNIWCNTCGNHIGMGVRYNAEKTKIGNYFTTPIFQFRMKCHLCDGHFEIKTDPKARDYVIVSGARREEQRWDAAENGQIVMESKEEMKKLATDAMFKLEYEGRDVSKKTSTEAPDINQLEMHQSA
;
A
#
# COMPACT_ATOMS: atom_id res chain seq x y z
N MET A 1 8.83 36.51 12.12
CA MET A 1 7.91 35.37 11.91
C MET A 1 6.91 35.37 13.04
N GLY A 2 5.60 35.28 12.76
CA GLY A 2 4.60 35.16 13.81
C GLY A 2 4.69 33.83 14.54
N GLU A 3 4.24 33.79 15.79
CA GLU A 3 4.18 32.55 16.58
C GLU A 3 3.30 31.48 15.92
N ARG A 4 3.69 30.20 16.07
CA ARG A 4 2.95 29.05 15.53
C ARG A 4 1.49 28.98 16.00
N LYS A 5 1.23 29.45 17.22
CA LYS A 5 -0.09 29.52 17.85
C LYS A 5 -0.44 30.95 18.27
N GLY A 6 -0.22 31.92 17.38
CA GLY A 6 -0.64 33.30 17.64
C GLY A 6 -2.15 33.36 17.95
N GLN A 7 -2.48 33.84 19.15
CA GLN A 7 -3.87 34.00 19.60
C GLN A 7 -4.57 35.13 18.85
N ASN A 8 -3.86 36.23 18.63
CA ASN A 8 -4.37 37.40 17.95
C ASN A 8 -3.82 37.46 16.52
N LYS A 9 -4.73 37.58 15.55
CA LYS A 9 -4.40 37.84 14.14
C LYS A 9 -4.88 39.24 13.79
N TYR A 10 -4.06 39.98 13.05
CA TYR A 10 -4.49 41.28 12.54
C TYR A 10 -5.58 41.09 11.48
N TYR A 11 -6.72 41.73 11.69
CA TYR A 11 -7.79 41.85 10.72
C TYR A 11 -7.76 43.28 10.17
N PRO A 12 -7.63 43.47 8.84
CA PRO A 12 -7.71 44.78 8.22
C PRO A 12 -9.04 45.49 8.57
N PRO A 13 -9.06 46.82 8.68
CA PRO A 13 -10.29 47.56 9.00
C PRO A 13 -11.40 47.36 7.94
N ASP A 14 -11.04 47.06 6.69
CA ASP A 14 -11.97 46.80 5.60
C ASP A 14 -12.53 45.36 5.60
N PHE A 15 -12.07 44.50 6.50
CA PHE A 15 -12.44 43.08 6.50
C PHE A 15 -13.82 42.84 7.15
N ASP A 16 -14.83 42.62 6.30
CA ASP A 16 -16.14 42.14 6.72
C ASP A 16 -16.23 40.59 6.70
N TRP A 17 -16.45 39.97 7.88
CA TRP A 17 -16.61 38.51 7.99
C TRP A 17 -17.79 37.94 7.18
N ARG A 18 -18.87 38.72 7.03
CA ARG A 18 -20.06 38.31 6.25
C ARG A 18 -19.80 38.25 4.74
N LYS A 19 -18.88 39.08 4.25
CA LYS A 19 -18.57 39.20 2.81
C LYS A 19 -17.40 38.30 2.42
N HIS A 20 -16.35 38.27 3.24
CA HIS A 20 -15.10 37.61 2.89
C HIS A 20 -14.94 36.22 3.51
N SER A 21 -15.77 35.84 4.49
CA SER A 21 -15.74 34.56 5.22
C SER A 21 -14.44 34.29 6.00
N SER A 22 -13.27 34.29 5.33
CA SER A 22 -11.96 34.08 5.93
C SER A 22 -10.94 35.12 5.46
N LEU A 23 -9.93 35.37 6.29
CA LEU A 23 -8.82 36.27 5.96
C LEU A 23 -8.04 35.82 4.72
N ASN A 24 -7.95 34.50 4.50
CA ASN A 24 -7.32 33.92 3.31
C ASN A 24 -8.08 34.29 2.03
N ALA A 25 -9.42 34.21 2.07
CA ALA A 25 -10.27 34.59 0.95
C ALA A 25 -10.22 36.11 0.68
N TYR A 26 -10.12 36.94 1.72
CA TYR A 26 -9.88 38.38 1.57
C TYR A 26 -8.56 38.67 0.84
N GLN A 27 -7.51 37.91 1.13
CA GLN A 27 -6.21 38.03 0.48
C GLN A 27 -6.13 37.32 -0.89
N GLY A 28 -7.19 36.61 -1.32
CA GLY A 28 -7.20 35.81 -2.54
C GLY A 28 -6.27 34.58 -2.49
N VAL A 29 -5.84 34.15 -1.29
CA VAL A 29 -4.91 33.04 -1.10
C VAL A 29 -5.65 31.80 -0.63
N HIS A 30 -5.33 30.64 -1.21
CA HIS A 30 -5.88 29.37 -0.73
C HIS A 30 -5.22 28.94 0.59
N ALA A 31 -5.97 28.30 1.50
CA ALA A 31 -5.45 27.84 2.80
C ALA A 31 -4.25 26.88 2.66
N LEU A 32 -4.25 26.04 1.62
CA LEU A 32 -3.16 25.12 1.30
C LEU A 32 -2.04 25.73 0.42
N ARG A 33 -2.15 27.02 0.07
CA ARG A 33 -1.18 27.79 -0.72
C ARG A 33 -0.71 27.01 -1.97
N GLU A 34 0.60 26.85 -2.14
CA GLU A 34 1.24 26.19 -3.28
C GLU A 34 0.78 24.75 -3.51
N ARG A 35 0.35 24.03 -2.46
CA ARG A 35 -0.13 22.65 -2.62
C ARG A 35 -1.43 22.57 -3.42
N ALA A 36 -2.20 23.64 -3.42
CA ALA A 36 -3.46 23.78 -4.14
C ALA A 36 -3.31 24.50 -5.49
N ARG A 37 -2.08 24.64 -6.02
CA ARG A 37 -1.85 25.33 -7.30
C ARG A 37 -2.57 24.68 -8.48
N LYS A 38 -2.86 23.38 -8.42
CA LYS A 38 -3.55 22.61 -9.48
C LYS A 38 -4.96 22.15 -9.08
N LEU A 39 -5.58 22.86 -8.13
CA LEU A 39 -6.88 22.48 -7.59
C LEU A 39 -8.02 22.65 -8.62
N ASP A 40 -7.85 23.57 -9.56
CA ASP A 40 -8.69 23.74 -10.76
C ASP A 40 -8.84 22.43 -11.56
N ARG A 41 -7.79 21.61 -11.57
CA ARG A 41 -7.77 20.29 -12.22
C ARG A 41 -8.13 19.13 -11.29
N GLY A 42 -8.54 19.43 -10.05
CA GLY A 42 -8.79 18.43 -9.01
C GLY A 42 -7.52 17.74 -8.50
N ILE A 43 -6.34 18.32 -8.74
CA ILE A 43 -5.04 17.75 -8.32
C ILE A 43 -4.55 18.48 -7.07
N LEU A 44 -4.31 17.72 -6.00
CA LEU A 44 -3.70 18.23 -4.78
C LEU A 44 -2.28 17.69 -4.62
N ILE A 45 -1.30 18.56 -4.36
CA ILE A 45 0.07 18.13 -4.11
C ILE A 45 0.20 17.76 -2.63
N ILE A 46 0.56 16.50 -2.35
CA ILE A 46 0.74 15.98 -0.99
C ILE A 46 2.13 15.36 -0.84
N ARG A 47 2.57 15.19 0.42
CA ARG A 47 3.75 14.39 0.73
C ARG A 47 3.29 12.96 0.98
N PHE A 48 3.77 12.03 0.17
CA PHE A 48 3.39 10.62 0.20
C PHE A 48 4.61 9.76 0.54
N GLU A 49 4.44 8.79 1.43
CA GLU A 49 5.46 7.82 1.80
C GLU A 49 5.17 6.49 1.10
N MET A 50 6.20 5.84 0.57
CA MET A 50 6.03 4.58 -0.12
C MET A 50 5.57 3.45 0.81
N PRO A 51 4.46 2.76 0.52
CA PRO A 51 3.92 1.71 1.40
C PRO A 51 4.70 0.40 1.35
N TYR A 52 5.42 0.13 0.26
CA TYR A 52 6.22 -1.07 0.06
C TYR A 52 7.36 -0.79 -0.91
N ASN A 53 8.30 -1.72 -0.98
CA ASN A 53 9.41 -1.69 -1.92
C ASN A 53 8.94 -1.84 -3.37
N ILE A 54 9.51 -1.03 -4.25
CA ILE A 54 9.18 -1.07 -5.68
C ILE A 54 10.45 -1.00 -6.55
N TRP A 55 10.35 -1.58 -7.73
CA TRP A 55 11.31 -1.45 -8.81
C TRP A 55 10.76 -0.50 -9.85
N CYS A 56 11.53 0.54 -10.21
CA CYS A 56 11.12 1.47 -11.25
C CYS A 56 11.35 0.84 -12.64
N ASN A 57 10.32 0.82 -13.49
CA ASN A 57 10.45 0.19 -14.82
C ASN A 57 11.34 1.00 -15.78
N THR A 58 11.48 2.31 -15.56
CA THR A 58 12.26 3.20 -16.43
C THR A 58 13.77 3.12 -16.17
N CYS A 59 14.20 3.03 -14.91
CA CYS A 59 15.62 3.03 -14.55
C CYS A 59 16.12 1.71 -13.94
N GLY A 60 15.22 0.77 -13.64
CA GLY A 60 15.58 -0.52 -13.02
C GLY A 60 16.07 -0.39 -11.57
N ASN A 61 16.06 0.80 -10.98
CA ASN A 61 16.51 1.01 -9.60
C ASN A 61 15.41 0.70 -8.58
N HIS A 62 15.84 0.23 -7.41
CA HIS A 62 14.97 -0.06 -6.28
C HIS A 62 14.63 1.21 -5.48
N ILE A 63 13.37 1.34 -5.09
CA ILE A 63 12.87 2.37 -4.19
C ILE A 63 12.34 1.66 -2.95
N GLY A 64 12.98 1.94 -1.82
CA GLY A 64 12.59 1.36 -0.54
C GLY A 64 11.27 1.89 0.00
N MET A 65 10.66 1.11 0.88
CA MET A 65 9.55 1.51 1.72
C MET A 65 9.91 2.76 2.54
N GLY A 66 8.95 3.67 2.72
CA GLY A 66 9.12 4.91 3.51
C GLY A 66 9.78 6.08 2.77
N VAL A 67 10.25 5.90 1.53
CA VAL A 67 10.77 7.02 0.73
C VAL A 67 9.65 8.04 0.48
N ARG A 68 9.96 9.33 0.72
CA ARG A 68 9.02 10.45 0.66
C ARG A 68 9.02 11.13 -0.71
N TYR A 69 7.85 11.23 -1.33
CA TYR A 69 7.63 11.91 -2.60
C TYR A 69 6.65 13.08 -2.48
N ASN A 70 6.81 14.06 -3.38
CA ASN A 70 5.75 15.01 -3.68
C ASN A 70 4.83 14.36 -4.72
N ALA A 71 3.64 13.95 -4.30
CA ALA A 71 2.70 13.23 -5.15
C ALA A 71 1.51 14.11 -5.53
N GLU A 72 1.07 13.96 -6.77
CA GLU A 72 -0.16 14.53 -7.29
C GLU A 72 -1.32 13.59 -6.95
N LYS A 73 -2.14 13.97 -5.97
CA LYS A 73 -3.33 13.25 -5.55
C LYS A 73 -4.51 13.64 -6.43
N THR A 74 -5.12 12.66 -7.06
CA THR A 74 -6.35 12.78 -7.87
C THR A 74 -7.41 11.81 -7.36
N LYS A 75 -8.68 12.19 -7.46
CA LYS A 75 -9.82 11.29 -7.19
C LYS A 75 -10.33 10.75 -8.52
N ILE A 76 -10.36 9.43 -8.67
CA ILE A 76 -10.74 8.77 -9.94
C ILE A 76 -12.13 8.15 -9.88
N GLY A 77 -12.50 7.58 -8.75
CA GLY A 77 -13.78 6.91 -8.58
C GLY A 77 -14.09 6.66 -7.12
N ASN A 78 -15.09 5.82 -6.86
CA ASN A 78 -15.45 5.37 -5.51
C ASN A 78 -15.61 3.84 -5.50
N TYR A 79 -15.17 3.21 -4.41
CA TYR A 79 -15.53 1.85 -4.02
C TYR A 79 -16.69 1.94 -3.02
N PHE A 80 -17.91 1.69 -3.49
CA PHE A 80 -19.15 2.03 -2.76
C PHE A 80 -19.18 3.51 -2.34
N THR A 81 -19.03 3.80 -1.05
CA THR A 81 -18.97 5.16 -0.48
C THR A 81 -17.54 5.70 -0.33
N THR A 82 -16.52 4.84 -0.40
CA THR A 82 -15.12 5.20 -0.15
C THR A 82 -14.45 5.71 -1.44
N PRO A 83 -13.85 6.91 -1.47
CA PRO A 83 -13.19 7.42 -2.67
C PRO A 83 -11.88 6.67 -2.96
N ILE A 84 -11.66 6.36 -4.24
CA ILE A 84 -10.41 5.82 -4.76
C ILE A 84 -9.53 6.98 -5.22
N PHE A 85 -8.37 7.10 -4.59
CA PHE A 85 -7.35 8.07 -4.96
C PHE A 85 -6.25 7.42 -5.81
N GLN A 86 -5.78 8.17 -6.80
CA GLN A 86 -4.57 7.90 -7.56
C GLN A 86 -3.50 8.94 -7.24
N PHE A 87 -2.28 8.44 -7.07
CA PHE A 87 -1.10 9.22 -6.79
C PHE A 87 -0.14 9.08 -7.96
N ARG A 88 0.15 10.21 -8.62
CA ARG A 88 1.19 10.28 -9.65
C ARG A 88 2.41 10.96 -9.06
N MET A 89 3.58 10.35 -9.19
CA MET A 89 4.82 10.93 -8.69
C MET A 89 6.01 10.57 -9.58
N LYS A 90 7.05 11.40 -9.49
CA LYS A 90 8.29 11.26 -10.25
C LYS A 90 9.29 10.40 -9.47
N CYS A 91 10.02 9.53 -10.14
CA CYS A 91 11.15 8.83 -9.55
C CYS A 91 12.23 9.85 -9.12
N HIS A 92 12.94 9.55 -8.03
CA HIS A 92 14.03 10.42 -7.56
C HIS A 92 15.31 10.27 -8.41
N LEU A 93 15.45 9.14 -9.11
CA LEU A 93 16.63 8.80 -9.93
C LEU A 93 16.44 9.06 -11.43
N CYS A 94 15.20 9.18 -11.91
CA CYS A 94 14.93 9.38 -13.33
C CYS A 94 13.71 10.30 -13.57
N ASP A 95 13.50 10.69 -14.82
CA ASP A 95 12.34 11.48 -15.24
C ASP A 95 11.06 10.64 -15.44
N GLY A 96 11.14 9.35 -15.18
CA GLY A 96 10.00 8.43 -15.19
C GLY A 96 8.98 8.80 -14.12
N HIS A 97 7.71 8.72 -14.50
CA HIS A 97 6.58 8.85 -13.60
C HIS A 97 5.94 7.49 -13.40
N PHE A 98 5.47 7.24 -12.19
CA PHE A 98 4.70 6.04 -11.88
C PHE A 98 3.43 6.42 -11.12
N GLU A 99 2.43 5.57 -11.23
CA GLU A 99 1.08 5.80 -10.73
C GLU A 99 0.63 4.67 -9.83
N ILE A 100 0.11 5.04 -8.67
CA ILE A 100 -0.37 4.10 -7.65
C ILE A 100 -1.81 4.48 -7.29
N LYS A 101 -2.69 3.47 -7.20
CA LYS A 101 -4.08 3.61 -6.76
C LYS A 101 -4.28 2.97 -5.39
N THR A 102 -5.27 3.48 -4.67
CA THR A 102 -5.78 2.86 -3.44
C THR A 102 -6.77 1.75 -3.79
N ASP A 103 -6.65 0.59 -3.13
CA ASP A 103 -7.65 -0.47 -3.17
C ASP A 103 -8.28 -0.66 -1.78
N PRO A 104 -9.49 -0.09 -1.55
CA PRO A 104 -10.20 -0.25 -0.29
C PRO A 104 -10.59 -1.69 0.04
N LYS A 105 -10.73 -2.59 -0.97
CA LYS A 105 -11.12 -3.99 -0.75
C LYS A 105 -9.99 -4.78 -0.12
N ALA A 106 -8.78 -4.64 -0.64
CA ALA A 106 -7.58 -5.31 -0.13
C ALA A 106 -6.92 -4.56 1.05
N ARG A 107 -7.32 -3.30 1.30
CA ARG A 107 -6.61 -2.36 2.20
C ARG A 107 -5.15 -2.15 1.79
N ASP A 108 -4.89 -2.19 0.48
CA ASP A 108 -3.55 -2.10 -0.09
C ASP A 108 -3.52 -1.02 -1.19
N TYR A 109 -2.33 -0.75 -1.69
CA TYR A 109 -2.11 0.08 -2.85
C TYR A 109 -1.74 -0.78 -4.05
N VAL A 110 -2.29 -0.46 -5.22
CA VAL A 110 -2.03 -1.17 -6.48
C VAL A 110 -1.27 -0.24 -7.40
N ILE A 111 -0.12 -0.70 -7.89
CA ILE A 111 0.62 0.01 -8.94
C ILE A 111 -0.13 -0.15 -10.26
N VAL A 112 -0.40 0.98 -10.92
CA VAL A 112 -1.06 1.01 -12.22
C VAL A 112 -0.05 1.03 -13.34
N SER A 113 0.98 1.87 -13.21
CA SER A 113 1.97 2.09 -14.25
C SER A 113 3.32 2.54 -13.68
N GLY A 114 4.39 2.28 -14.44
CA GLY A 114 5.73 2.84 -14.21
C GLY A 114 6.58 2.18 -13.11
N ALA A 115 6.03 1.23 -12.36
CA ALA A 115 6.78 0.46 -11.37
C ALA A 115 6.25 -0.97 -11.24
N ARG A 116 7.07 -1.84 -10.64
CA ARG A 116 6.72 -3.19 -10.23
C ARG A 116 6.90 -3.30 -8.71
N ARG A 117 5.98 -3.97 -8.03
CA ARG A 117 6.10 -4.26 -6.60
C ARG A 117 7.15 -5.35 -6.39
N GLU A 118 8.01 -5.16 -5.40
CA GLU A 118 8.82 -6.25 -4.89
C GLU A 118 7.94 -7.19 -4.05
N GLU A 119 7.84 -8.45 -4.46
CA GLU A 119 7.06 -9.47 -3.75
C GLU A 119 7.88 -9.99 -2.57
N GLN A 120 7.68 -9.38 -1.40
CA GLN A 120 8.29 -9.79 -0.12
C GLN A 120 7.25 -10.45 0.80
N ARG A 121 6.14 -10.93 0.22
CA ARG A 121 5.11 -11.63 1.00
C ARG A 121 5.63 -13.02 1.31
N TRP A 122 5.65 -13.37 2.59
CA TRP A 122 6.02 -14.71 3.03
C TRP A 122 5.02 -15.72 2.47
N ASP A 123 5.50 -16.61 1.60
CA ASP A 123 4.75 -17.78 1.19
C ASP A 123 5.08 -18.95 2.12
N ALA A 124 4.08 -19.41 2.87
CA ALA A 124 4.23 -20.51 3.79
C ALA A 124 4.42 -21.86 3.05
N ALA A 125 3.90 -21.98 1.81
CA ALA A 125 4.05 -23.18 1.00
C ALA A 125 5.49 -23.36 0.50
N GLU A 126 6.14 -22.27 0.08
CA GLU A 126 7.53 -22.31 -0.40
C GLU A 126 8.53 -22.58 0.74
N ASN A 127 8.21 -22.18 1.96
CA ASN A 127 9.08 -22.34 3.13
C ASN A 127 8.83 -23.64 3.92
N GLY A 128 8.07 -24.58 3.37
CA GLY A 128 7.84 -25.90 3.99
C GLY A 128 7.00 -25.85 5.27
N GLN A 129 6.30 -24.75 5.54
CA GLN A 129 5.45 -24.63 6.72
C GLN A 129 4.06 -25.19 6.40
N ILE A 130 3.45 -25.87 7.37
CA ILE A 130 2.13 -26.49 7.20
C ILE A 130 1.09 -25.36 7.03
N VAL A 131 0.65 -25.16 5.79
CA VAL A 131 -0.41 -24.21 5.46
C VAL A 131 -1.74 -24.80 5.89
N MET A 132 -2.52 -24.04 6.65
CA MET A 132 -3.90 -24.42 6.94
C MET A 132 -4.70 -24.47 5.63
N GLU A 133 -5.40 -25.57 5.42
CA GLU A 133 -6.22 -25.81 4.24
C GLU A 133 -7.24 -24.70 4.00
N SER A 134 -7.52 -24.46 2.72
CA SER A 134 -8.53 -23.49 2.34
C SER A 134 -9.92 -23.93 2.85
N LYS A 135 -10.82 -22.97 3.07
CA LYS A 135 -12.20 -23.27 3.47
C LYS A 135 -12.94 -24.17 2.49
N GLU A 136 -12.52 -24.17 1.22
CA GLU A 136 -13.10 -25.02 0.18
C GLU A 136 -12.58 -26.46 0.28
N GLU A 137 -11.29 -26.65 0.55
CA GLU A 137 -10.70 -27.96 0.79
C GLU A 137 -11.27 -28.58 2.06
N MET A 138 -11.39 -27.81 3.15
CA MET A 138 -12.03 -28.28 4.38
C MET A 138 -13.49 -28.70 4.14
N LYS A 139 -14.23 -27.99 3.28
CA LYS A 139 -15.58 -28.40 2.89
C LYS A 139 -15.56 -29.71 2.11
N LYS A 140 -14.67 -29.86 1.13
CA LYS A 140 -14.54 -31.08 0.33
C LYS A 140 -14.15 -32.28 1.20
N LEU A 141 -13.22 -32.10 2.14
CA LEU A 141 -12.84 -33.10 3.15
C LEU A 141 -14.01 -33.53 4.04
N ALA A 142 -14.93 -32.62 4.34
CA ALA A 142 -16.12 -32.92 5.12
C ALA A 142 -17.23 -33.59 4.29
N THR A 143 -17.37 -33.26 2.99
CA THR A 143 -18.48 -33.73 2.15
C THR A 143 -18.16 -34.99 1.36
N ASP A 144 -16.91 -35.20 0.95
CA ASP A 144 -16.50 -36.29 0.07
C ASP A 144 -15.51 -37.23 0.78
N ALA A 145 -15.97 -38.46 1.03
CA ALA A 145 -15.19 -39.49 1.70
C ALA A 145 -14.00 -40.00 0.85
N MET A 146 -14.12 -39.98 -0.48
CA MET A 146 -13.03 -40.42 -1.36
C MET A 146 -11.91 -39.37 -1.38
N PHE A 147 -12.27 -38.09 -1.48
CA PHE A 147 -11.32 -36.99 -1.40
C PHE A 147 -10.55 -37.00 -0.07
N LYS A 148 -11.22 -37.31 1.04
CA LYS A 148 -10.57 -37.44 2.35
C LYS A 148 -9.51 -38.56 2.39
N LEU A 149 -9.83 -39.75 1.87
CA LEU A 149 -8.88 -40.86 1.82
C LEU A 149 -7.65 -40.54 0.96
N GLU A 150 -7.84 -39.90 -0.19
CA GLU A 150 -6.73 -39.45 -1.04
C GLU A 150 -5.86 -38.38 -0.38
N TYR A 151 -6.47 -37.52 0.43
CA TYR A 151 -5.78 -36.46 1.15
C TYR A 151 -4.92 -37.03 2.28
N GLU A 152 -5.49 -37.93 3.10
CA GLU A 152 -4.76 -38.65 4.15
C GLU A 152 -3.58 -39.45 3.56
N GLY A 153 -3.76 -40.10 2.41
CA GLY A 153 -2.68 -40.79 1.70
C GLY A 153 -1.54 -39.86 1.27
N ARG A 154 -1.87 -38.65 0.77
CA ARG A 154 -0.89 -37.64 0.40
C ARG A 154 -0.11 -37.13 1.62
N ASP A 155 -0.76 -36.93 2.75
CA ASP A 155 -0.09 -36.51 3.98
C ASP A 155 0.88 -37.57 4.51
N VAL A 156 0.50 -38.85 4.46
CA VAL A 156 1.39 -39.96 4.84
C VAL A 156 2.61 -40.02 3.92
N SER A 157 2.43 -39.84 2.61
CA SER A 157 3.54 -39.81 1.66
C SER A 157 4.51 -38.65 1.92
N LYS A 158 4.01 -37.45 2.22
CA LYS A 158 4.84 -36.27 2.52
C LYS A 158 5.62 -36.44 3.83
N LYS A 159 4.97 -36.99 4.86
CA LYS A 159 5.61 -37.33 6.15
C LYS A 159 6.78 -38.28 5.97
N THR A 160 6.60 -39.32 5.15
CA THR A 160 7.63 -40.34 4.93
C THR A 160 8.75 -39.87 4.00
N SER A 161 8.46 -39.10 2.94
CA SER A 161 9.47 -38.68 1.96
C SER A 161 10.34 -37.51 2.40
N THR A 162 9.79 -36.58 3.17
CA THR A 162 10.39 -35.26 3.40
C THR A 162 10.59 -34.95 4.88
N GLU A 163 9.55 -35.11 5.70
CA GLU A 163 9.62 -34.68 7.11
C GLU A 163 10.50 -35.61 7.97
N ALA A 164 10.36 -36.93 7.83
CA ALA A 164 11.16 -37.91 8.57
C ALA A 164 12.69 -37.81 8.33
N PRO A 165 13.21 -37.68 7.09
CA PRO A 165 14.64 -37.50 6.87
C PRO A 165 15.14 -36.15 7.37
N ASP A 166 14.37 -35.06 7.26
CA ASP A 166 14.76 -33.75 7.76
C ASP A 166 14.90 -33.75 9.30
N ILE A 167 13.96 -34.39 10.01
CA ILE A 167 14.02 -34.55 11.47
C ILE A 167 15.27 -35.33 11.88
N ASN A 168 15.55 -36.45 11.21
CA ASN A 168 16.76 -37.24 11.49
C ASN A 168 18.05 -36.42 11.25
N GLN A 169 18.12 -35.62 10.19
CA GLN A 169 19.28 -34.76 9.93
C GLN A 169 19.46 -33.69 11.01
N LEU A 170 18.37 -33.11 11.50
CA LEU A 170 18.40 -32.13 12.60
C LEU A 170 18.87 -32.76 13.91
N GLU A 171 18.39 -33.95 14.24
CA GLU A 171 18.82 -34.70 15.43
C GLU A 171 20.32 -35.05 15.36
N MET A 172 20.80 -35.50 14.20
CA MET A 172 22.23 -35.77 13.98
C MET A 172 23.07 -34.50 14.17
N HIS A 173 22.61 -33.35 13.67
CA HIS A 173 23.30 -32.07 13.83
C HIS A 173 23.30 -31.54 15.28
N GLN A 174 22.28 -31.83 16.09
CA GLN A 174 22.24 -31.45 17.51
C GLN A 174 23.12 -32.34 18.39
N SER A 175 23.36 -33.59 17.96
CA SER A 175 24.16 -34.57 18.69
C SER A 175 25.68 -34.46 18.47
N ALA A 176 26.11 -33.64 17.50
CA ALA A 176 27.51 -33.36 17.15
C ALA A 176 28.02 -32.10 17.85
#